data_AF-A0A7X8RDV3-F1
#
_entry.id   AF-A0A7X8RDV3-F1
#
_cell.length_a   1.000
_cell.length_b   1.000
_cell.length_c   1.000
_cell.angle_alpha   90.00
_cell.angle_beta   90.00
_cell.angle_gamma   90.00
#
_symmetry.space_group_name_H-M   'P 1'
#
loop_
_entity.id
_entity.type
_entity.pdbx_description
1 polymer ?
#
loop_
_entity_poly.entity_id
_entity_poly.type
_entity_poly.pdbx_seq_one_letter_code
_entity_poly.pdbx_strand_id
1 'polypeptide(L)' 'LPETVAVQIGLDGKVSNTMPKLLAITVPTVISVVGGIMSLKTNDSRKNKGIALLCIGIIIMLVTIFVNFNR' A
#
# COMPACT_ATOMS: atom_id res chain seq x y z
N LEU A 1 2.97 -15.30 -2.45
CA LEU A 1 3.89 -14.22 -2.06
C LEU A 1 5.07 -14.81 -1.30
N PRO A 2 6.31 -14.47 -1.67
CA PRO A 2 7.55 -14.88 -0.99
C PRO A 2 7.70 -14.27 0.42
N GLU A 3 8.59 -14.82 1.26
CA GLU A 3 8.87 -14.33 2.63
C GLU A 3 9.21 -12.83 2.68
N THR A 4 9.98 -12.36 1.70
CA THR A 4 10.26 -10.94 1.45
C THR A 4 9.75 -10.56 0.07
N VAL A 5 9.14 -9.38 -0.05
CA VAL A 5 8.59 -8.86 -1.30
C VAL A 5 9.38 -7.64 -1.76
N ALA A 6 9.57 -7.51 -3.07
CA ALA A 6 10.08 -6.31 -3.69
C ALA A 6 9.10 -5.16 -3.49
N VAL A 7 9.58 -4.09 -2.88
CA VAL A 7 8.83 -2.85 -2.63
C VAL A 7 9.34 -1.69 -3.48
N GLN A 8 10.53 -1.87 -4.08
CA GLN A 8 11.16 -0.86 -4.93
C GLN A 8 11.83 -1.54 -6.12
N ILE A 9 11.50 -1.03 -7.31
CA ILE A 9 12.15 -1.38 -8.57
C ILE A 9 13.04 -0.19 -8.96
N GLY A 10 14.31 -0.44 -9.24
CA GLY A 10 15.26 0.56 -9.72
C GLY A 10 14.96 0.98 -11.16
N LEU A 11 15.56 2.08 -11.61
CA LEU A 11 15.44 2.55 -13.01
C LEU A 11 16.06 1.56 -14.01
N ASP A 12 16.92 0.66 -13.54
CA ASP A 12 17.49 -0.45 -14.28
C ASP A 12 16.55 -1.67 -14.37
N GLY A 13 15.34 -1.58 -13.81
CA GLY A 13 14.34 -2.65 -13.77
C GLY A 13 14.64 -3.75 -12.76
N LYS A 14 15.71 -3.62 -11.96
CA LYS A 14 16.06 -4.61 -10.93
C LYS A 14 15.37 -4.28 -9.60
N VAL A 15 15.25 -5.29 -8.75
CA VAL A 15 14.77 -5.07 -7.38
C VAL A 15 15.83 -4.30 -6.64
N SER A 16 15.49 -3.08 -6.24
CA SER A 16 16.40 -2.21 -5.47
C SER A 16 16.22 -2.41 -3.98
N ASN A 17 15.03 -2.80 -3.52
CA ASN A 17 14.75 -3.02 -2.11
C ASN A 17 13.63 -4.04 -1.90
N THR A 18 13.73 -4.81 -0.81
CA THR A 18 12.74 -5.78 -0.38
C THR A 18 12.30 -5.51 1.07
N MET A 19 11.14 -6.02 1.43
CA MET A 19 10.59 -5.90 2.78
C MET A 19 9.97 -7.22 3.22
N PRO A 20 10.02 -7.58 4.51
CA PRO A 20 9.26 -8.72 5.02
C PRO A 20 7.78 -8.61 4.63
N LYS A 21 7.20 -9.72 4.14
CA LYS A 21 5.81 -9.78 3.64
C LYS A 21 4.81 -9.18 4.61
N LEU A 22 4.96 -9.50 5.90
CA LEU A 22 4.09 -8.98 6.96
C LEU A 22 4.06 -7.45 6.93
N LEU A 23 5.22 -6.80 6.96
CA LEU A 23 5.29 -5.34 6.96
C LEU A 23 4.77 -4.74 5.65
N ALA A 24 5.10 -5.36 4.52
CA ALA A 24 4.68 -4.90 3.20
C ALA A 24 3.16 -4.97 2.98
N ILE A 25 2.44 -5.82 3.72
CA ILE A 25 0.97 -5.87 3.71
C ILE A 25 0.39 -4.98 4.81
N THR A 26 0.94 -5.06 6.03
CA THR A 26 0.43 -4.33 7.19
C THR A 26 0.46 -2.82 6.97
N VAL A 27 1.53 -2.27 6.38
CA VAL A 27 1.64 -0.82 6.16
C VAL A 27 0.52 -0.31 5.24
N PRO A 28 0.32 -0.85 4.02
CA PRO A 28 -0.82 -0.48 3.18
C PRO A 28 -2.19 -0.70 3.85
N THR A 29 -2.37 -1.80 4.59
CA THR A 29 -3.62 -2.06 5.31
C THR A 29 -3.90 -0.98 6.37
N VAL A 30 -2.92 -0.61 7.19
CA VAL A 30 -3.07 0.44 8.20
C VAL A 30 -3.38 1.78 7.54
N ILE A 31 -2.68 2.13 6.45
CA ILE A 31 -2.96 3.33 5.67
C ILE A 31 -4.42 3.34 5.19
N SER A 32 -4.89 2.21 4.64
CA SER A 32 -6.27 2.10 4.15
C SER A 32 -7.31 2.21 5.25
N VAL A 33 -7.09 1.54 6.39
CA VAL A 33 -7.99 1.59 7.55
C VAL A 33 -8.05 3.00 8.13
N VAL A 34 -6.90 3.66 8.32
CA VAL A 34 -6.84 5.05 8.81
C VAL A 34 -7.53 6.00 7.84
N GLY A 35 -7.31 5.84 6.53
CA GLY A 35 -8.01 6.61 5.49
C GLY A 35 -9.52 6.43 5.54
N GLY A 36 -9.99 5.18 5.68
CA GLY A 36 -11.41 4.86 5.83
C GLY A 36 -12.03 5.49 7.08
N ILE A 37 -11.38 5.36 8.23
CA ILE A 37 -11.84 5.98 9.49
C ILE A 37 -11.89 7.50 9.34
N MET A 38 -10.86 8.12 8.77
CA MET A 38 -10.80 9.57 8.52
C MET A 38 -11.91 10.03 7.57
N SER A 39 -12.22 9.23 6.54
CA SER A 39 -13.32 9.51 5.63
C SER A 39 -14.67 9.49 6.34
N LEU A 40 -14.89 8.52 7.25
CA LEU A 40 -16.16 8.35 7.95
C LEU A 40 -16.39 9.36 9.08
N LYS A 41 -15.32 9.83 9.74
CA LYS A 41 -15.43 10.69 10.95
C LYS A 41 -15.41 12.19 10.69
N THR A 42 -15.28 12.67 9.44
CA THR A 42 -15.01 14.09 9.16
C THR A 42 -16.12 14.78 8.35
N ASN A 43 -16.49 16.00 8.76
CA ASN A 43 -17.53 16.83 8.15
C ASN A 43 -17.02 17.54 6.87
N ASP A 44 -16.79 16.77 5.81
CA ASP A 44 -16.47 17.18 4.42
C ASP A 44 -15.03 17.61 4.09
N SER A 45 -14.39 18.54 4.81
CA SER A 45 -13.07 19.08 4.37
C SER A 45 -11.92 18.05 4.35
N ARG A 46 -12.05 16.99 5.16
CA ARG A 46 -11.07 15.90 5.28
C ARG A 46 -11.55 14.58 4.70
N LYS A 47 -12.83 14.50 4.28
CA LYS A 47 -13.44 13.28 3.74
C LYS A 47 -12.69 12.82 2.49
N ASN A 48 -12.52 13.72 1.53
CA ASN A 48 -11.81 13.42 0.28
C ASN A 48 -10.35 13.02 0.51
N LYS A 49 -9.68 13.61 1.52
CA LYS A 49 -8.32 13.21 1.91
C LYS A 49 -8.29 11.81 2.51
N GLY A 50 -9.27 11.45 3.34
CA GLY A 50 -9.44 10.09 3.86
C GLY A 50 -9.69 9.07 2.76
N ILE A 51 -10.57 9.38 1.80
CA ILE A 51 -10.83 8.53 0.62
C ILE A 51 -9.56 8.36 -0.21
N ALA A 52 -8.83 9.44 -0.50
CA ALA A 52 -7.57 9.37 -1.24
C ALA A 52 -6.56 8.48 -0.53
N LEU A 53 -6.40 8.61 0.79
CA LEU A 53 -5.51 7.78 1.58
C LEU A 53 -5.93 6.30 1.56
N LEU A 54 -7.24 6.03 1.65
CA LEU A 54 -7.80 4.69 1.51
C LEU A 54 -7.43 4.05 0.17
N CYS A 55 -7.67 4.78 -0.92
CA CYS A 55 -7.35 4.33 -2.28
C CYS A 55 -5.85 4.11 -2.47
N ILE A 56 -5.00 5.01 -1.97
CA ILE A 56 -3.54 4.87 -2.05
C ILE A 56 -3.08 3.57 -1.38
N GLY A 57 -3.57 3.27 -0.17
CA GLY A 57 -3.22 2.02 0.52
C GLY A 57 -3.65 0.77 -0.29
N ILE A 58 -4.84 0.78 -0.88
CA ILE A 58 -5.32 -0.34 -1.71
C ILE A 58 -4.45 -0.49 -2.97
N ILE A 59 -4.14 0.61 -3.66
CA ILE A 59 -3.31 0.61 -4.87
C ILE A 59 -1.93 0.05 -4.56
N ILE A 60 -1.28 0.48 -3.48
CA ILE A 60 0.04 -0.04 -3.09
C ILE A 60 -0.04 -1.55 -2.84
N MET A 61 -1.10 -2.02 -2.19
CA MET A 61 -1.32 -3.44 -1.92
C MET A 61 -1.46 -4.24 -3.23
N LEU A 62 -2.26 -3.75 -4.18
CA LEU A 62 -2.45 -4.39 -5.48
C LEU A 62 -1.16 -4.41 -6.30
N VAL A 63 -0.41 -3.31 -6.34
CA VAL A 63 0.88 -3.25 -7.03
C VAL A 63 1.89 -4.21 -6.41
N THR A 64 1.96 -4.25 -5.07
CA THR A 64 2.84 -5.17 -4.35
C THR A 64 2.51 -6.62 -4.66
N ILE A 65 1.22 -6.98 -4.68
CA ILE A 65 0.78 -8.31 -5.10
C ILE A 65 1.18 -8.56 -6.55
N PHE A 66 0.79 -7.71 -7.49
CA PHE A 66 1.04 -7.91 -8.91
C PHE A 66 2.54 -8.12 -9.24
N VAL A 67 3.42 -7.29 -8.69
CA VAL A 67 4.87 -7.36 -8.92
C VAL A 67 5.51 -8.61 -8.30
N ASN A 68 4.96 -9.11 -7.19
CA ASN A 68 5.53 -10.22 -6.42
C ASN A 68 4.73 -11.54 -6.54
N PHE A 69 3.66 -11.56 -7.33
CA PHE A 69 2.83 -12.75 -7.54
C PHE A 69 3.42 -13.66 -8.62
N ASN A 70 4.01 -13.06 -9.66
CA ASN A 70 4.66 -13.77 -10.77
C ASN A 70 6.16 -14.04 -10.55
N ARG A 71 6.63 -13.87 -9.32
CA ARG A 71 8.05 -13.93 -8.93
C ARG A 71 8.25 -14.98 -7.85
#